data_AF-A0A2P8IGK4-F1
#
_entry.id   AF-A0A2P8IGK4-F1
#
_cell.length_a   1.000
_cell.length_b   1.000
_cell.length_c   1.000
_cell.angle_alpha   90.00
_cell.angle_beta   90.00
_cell.angle_gamma   90.00
#
_symmetry.space_group_name_H-M   'P 1'
#
loop_
_entity.id
_entity.type
_entity.pdbx_description
1 polymer ?
#
loop_
_entity_poly.entity_id
_entity_poly.type
_entity_poly.pdbx_seq_one_letter_code
_entity_poly.pdbx_strand_id
1 'polypeptide(L)'
;MLARITRAAVAAALVVGVTSCESGVFDRPGGDTTTDPTTTRPTGTDTGTTTTTTTNGTRYGWFLPEGPDSPSFPEDNVYRPLKSLDCTTAQATLDAQWRSMTSPRNVLLYQAAVHLCRGEESAGRAVFDRASRYGWAVNHGGDGSGEVDCATYQAVRSVLEQRDPRSFTCVEGRPPEWPDDVDRDDPRTDTDRTTTSTTTTTSTTTTTTTRTTTTGTTTTTTTS
;
A
#
# COMPACT_ATOMS: atom_id res chain seq x y z
N MET A 1 7.19 54.28 18.54
CA MET A 1 5.87 54.02 17.94
C MET A 1 5.53 52.56 18.17
N LEU A 2 4.64 52.26 19.13
CA LEU A 2 4.17 50.92 19.48
C LEU A 2 3.00 50.56 18.56
N ALA A 3 3.11 49.51 17.75
CA ALA A 3 1.99 48.93 17.01
C ALA A 3 1.53 47.66 17.73
N ARG A 4 0.36 47.74 18.38
CA ARG A 4 -0.38 46.60 18.94
C ARG A 4 -1.07 45.87 17.79
N ILE A 5 -0.76 44.60 17.57
CA ILE A 5 -1.50 43.74 16.64
C ILE A 5 -2.39 42.81 17.47
N THR A 6 -3.69 43.02 17.28
CA THR A 6 -4.82 42.38 17.96
C THR A 6 -4.99 40.95 17.45
N ARG A 7 -5.08 39.98 18.37
CA ARG A 7 -5.44 38.59 18.08
C ARG A 7 -6.94 38.51 17.74
N ALA A 8 -7.29 37.95 16.58
CA ALA A 8 -8.64 37.50 16.27
C ALA A 8 -8.68 35.98 16.40
N ALA A 9 -9.34 35.48 17.45
CA ALA A 9 -9.69 34.07 17.59
C ALA A 9 -10.99 33.82 16.81
N VAL A 10 -10.93 32.98 15.77
CA VAL A 10 -12.12 32.48 15.08
C VAL A 10 -12.47 31.14 15.73
N ALA A 11 -13.54 31.13 16.52
CA ALA A 11 -14.16 29.91 17.01
C ALA A 11 -15.04 29.34 15.90
N ALA A 12 -14.61 28.23 15.28
CA ALA A 12 -15.44 27.44 14.39
C ALA A 12 -16.09 26.31 15.20
N ALA A 13 -17.36 26.50 15.57
CA ALA A 13 -18.20 25.43 16.10
C ALA A 13 -18.68 24.56 14.93
N LEU A 14 -18.10 23.37 14.78
CA LEU A 14 -18.53 22.37 13.82
C LEU A 14 -19.47 21.39 14.52
N VAL A 15 -20.76 21.59 14.33
CA VAL A 15 -21.81 20.63 14.67
C VAL A 15 -21.86 19.62 13.53
N VAL A 16 -21.37 18.40 13.75
CA VAL A 16 -21.60 17.28 12.84
C VAL A 16 -22.62 16.36 13.50
N GLY A 17 -23.80 16.30 12.88
CA GLY A 17 -24.89 15.43 13.28
C GLY A 17 -24.51 13.97 13.14
N VAL A 18 -24.66 13.24 14.23
CA VAL A 18 -24.73 11.77 14.22
C VAL A 18 -26.09 11.39 13.65
N THR A 19 -26.13 10.96 12.39
CA THR A 19 -27.22 10.10 11.91
C THR A 19 -26.99 8.71 12.51
N SER A 20 -27.57 8.49 13.68
CA SER A 20 -27.72 7.17 14.26
C SER A 20 -28.56 6.31 13.30
N CYS A 21 -27.94 5.31 12.66
CA CYS A 21 -28.65 4.18 12.09
C CYS A 21 -29.28 3.41 13.26
N GLU A 22 -30.49 3.81 13.62
CA GLU A 22 -31.42 3.10 14.49
C GLU A 22 -31.74 1.75 13.83
N SER A 23 -31.01 0.71 14.23
CA SER A 23 -31.33 -0.67 13.88
C SER A 23 -32.18 -1.23 15.02
N GLY A 24 -33.44 -1.52 14.70
CA GLY A 24 -34.51 -1.79 15.64
C GLY A 24 -34.23 -2.91 16.64
N VAL A 25 -34.60 -2.63 17.89
CA VAL A 25 -34.93 -3.63 18.89
C VAL A 25 -36.28 -4.23 18.53
N PHE A 26 -36.27 -5.48 18.10
CA PHE A 26 -37.45 -6.32 18.05
C PHE A 26 -37.54 -7.03 19.40
N ASP A 27 -38.46 -6.59 20.25
CA ASP A 27 -38.80 -7.31 21.49
C ASP A 27 -39.39 -8.68 21.11
N ARG A 28 -38.62 -9.74 21.37
CA ARG A 28 -39.09 -11.13 21.32
C ARG A 28 -38.88 -11.74 22.71
N PRO A 29 -39.94 -12.18 23.40
CA PRO A 29 -39.78 -12.87 24.67
C PRO A 29 -39.34 -14.32 24.41
N GLY A 30 -38.18 -14.69 24.98
CA GLY A 30 -37.75 -16.07 25.14
C GLY A 30 -36.47 -16.43 24.38
N GLY A 31 -35.37 -16.61 25.11
CA GLY A 31 -34.18 -17.31 24.64
C GLY A 31 -32.87 -16.70 25.14
N ASP A 32 -32.39 -17.17 26.28
CA ASP A 32 -31.07 -16.86 26.84
C ASP A 32 -29.94 -17.21 25.86
N THR A 33 -29.32 -16.23 25.19
CA THR A 33 -27.85 -16.19 24.92
C THR A 33 -27.43 -14.85 24.29
N THR A 34 -27.12 -13.87 25.14
CA THR A 34 -26.33 -12.69 24.75
C THR A 34 -24.89 -13.15 24.49
N THR A 35 -24.49 -13.26 23.22
CA THR A 35 -23.07 -13.46 22.86
C THR A 35 -22.49 -12.09 22.51
N ASP A 36 -22.02 -11.39 23.54
CA ASP A 36 -21.26 -10.16 23.41
C ASP A 36 -19.92 -10.48 22.72
N PRO A 37 -19.44 -9.73 21.71
CA PRO A 37 -18.08 -9.88 21.22
C PRO A 37 -17.10 -9.40 22.30
N THR A 38 -16.63 -10.33 23.12
CA THR A 38 -15.58 -10.06 24.12
C THR A 38 -14.29 -9.68 23.41
N THR A 39 -13.96 -8.39 23.39
CA THR A 39 -12.62 -7.92 23.04
C THR A 39 -11.70 -8.21 24.21
N THR A 40 -11.14 -9.42 24.26
CA THR A 40 -10.14 -9.78 25.26
C THR A 40 -8.79 -9.24 24.81
N ARG A 41 -8.32 -8.15 25.44
CA ARG A 41 -6.91 -7.74 25.33
C ARG A 41 -6.06 -8.80 26.07
N PRO A 42 -5.17 -9.54 25.41
CA PRO A 42 -4.36 -10.54 26.11
C PRO A 42 -3.36 -9.85 27.04
N THR A 43 -3.49 -10.12 28.34
CA THR A 43 -2.55 -9.74 29.40
C THR A 43 -1.42 -10.77 29.49
N GLY A 44 -0.73 -10.99 28.37
CA GLY A 44 0.48 -11.81 28.29
C GLY A 44 1.66 -10.92 27.97
N THR A 45 2.79 -11.13 28.63
CA THR A 45 4.08 -10.42 28.44
C THR A 45 4.71 -10.64 27.04
N ASP A 46 3.93 -11.08 26.06
CA ASP A 46 4.32 -11.30 24.67
C ASP A 46 3.59 -10.31 23.75
N THR A 47 4.27 -9.23 23.42
CA THR A 47 4.25 -8.51 22.13
C THR A 47 2.92 -8.51 21.32
N GLY A 48 1.89 -7.86 21.88
CA GLY A 48 1.04 -6.85 21.22
C GLY A 48 0.26 -7.14 19.94
N THR A 49 0.04 -8.37 19.49
CA THR A 49 -0.82 -8.60 18.30
C THR A 49 -2.27 -8.14 18.59
N THR A 50 -2.82 -7.24 17.78
CA THR A 50 -4.25 -6.88 17.82
C THR A 50 -5.04 -8.04 17.21
N THR A 51 -5.30 -9.04 18.03
CA THR A 51 -6.07 -10.21 17.65
C THR A 51 -7.51 -10.04 18.12
N THR A 52 -8.46 -10.07 17.20
CA THR A 52 -9.89 -10.11 17.55
C THR A 52 -10.42 -11.51 17.25
N THR A 53 -10.62 -12.31 18.30
CA THR A 53 -11.27 -13.61 18.18
C THR A 53 -12.79 -13.38 18.14
N THR A 54 -13.41 -13.70 17.01
CA THR A 54 -14.87 -13.70 16.86
C THR A 54 -15.40 -15.13 16.84
N THR A 55 -16.71 -15.32 16.98
CA THR A 55 -17.38 -16.62 16.79
C THR A 55 -17.06 -17.24 15.41
N ASN A 56 -16.66 -16.42 14.45
CA ASN A 56 -16.28 -16.82 13.08
C ASN A 56 -14.76 -16.99 12.87
N GLY A 57 -13.95 -16.95 13.93
CA GLY A 57 -12.50 -17.15 13.87
C GLY A 57 -11.68 -15.93 14.29
N THR A 58 -10.35 -16.10 14.24
CA THR A 58 -9.34 -15.11 14.62
C THR A 58 -9.11 -14.11 13.49
N ARG A 59 -9.30 -12.82 13.77
CA ARG A 59 -8.86 -11.74 12.88
C ARG A 59 -7.56 -11.11 13.36
N TYR A 60 -6.68 -10.83 12.42
CA TYR A 60 -5.39 -10.20 12.66
C TYR A 60 -5.43 -8.76 12.17
N GLY A 61 -5.31 -7.82 13.11
CA GLY A 61 -5.22 -6.39 12.85
C GLY A 61 -3.77 -5.91 12.70
N TRP A 62 -3.62 -4.65 12.29
CA TRP A 62 -2.31 -4.02 12.15
C TRP A 62 -1.59 -3.92 13.51
N PHE A 63 -0.34 -4.39 13.55
CA PHE A 63 0.57 -4.28 14.68
C PHE A 63 2.01 -4.53 14.23
N LEU A 64 2.98 -3.87 14.86
CA LEU A 64 4.40 -4.13 14.68
C LEU A 64 5.06 -4.48 16.02
N PRO A 65 5.94 -5.50 16.08
CA PRO A 65 6.67 -5.84 17.29
C PRO A 65 7.65 -4.73 17.72
N GLU A 66 8.30 -4.93 18.86
CA GLU A 66 9.44 -4.08 19.21
C GLU A 66 10.53 -4.20 18.14
N GLY A 67 10.98 -3.05 17.62
CA GLY A 67 12.15 -2.96 16.76
C GLY A 67 13.39 -2.57 17.57
N PRO A 68 14.56 -2.47 16.94
CA PRO A 68 15.79 -2.08 17.61
C PRO A 68 15.67 -0.69 18.27
N ASP A 69 16.27 -0.53 19.44
CA ASP A 69 16.21 0.71 20.24
C ASP A 69 16.92 1.90 19.57
N SER A 70 17.80 1.63 18.61
CA SER A 70 18.62 2.63 17.92
C SER A 70 18.37 2.58 16.42
N PRO A 71 17.79 3.63 15.81
CA PRO A 71 17.62 3.68 14.37
C PRO A 71 18.99 3.82 13.69
N SER A 72 19.38 2.82 12.90
CA SER A 72 20.60 2.82 12.08
C SER A 72 20.29 3.06 10.61
N PHE A 73 19.04 2.91 10.19
CA PHE A 73 18.59 3.00 8.80
C PHE A 73 17.41 3.94 8.60
N PRO A 74 17.21 4.48 7.38
CA PRO A 74 16.03 5.27 7.04
C PRO A 74 14.70 4.55 7.31
N GLU A 75 14.69 3.23 7.13
CA GLU A 75 13.56 2.35 7.43
C GLU A 75 13.10 2.43 8.90
N ASP A 76 14.04 2.57 9.85
CA ASP A 76 13.72 2.66 11.28
C ASP A 76 12.92 3.93 11.60
N ASN A 77 13.17 5.02 10.86
CA ASN A 77 12.45 6.28 11.05
C ASN A 77 10.97 6.17 10.66
N VAL A 78 10.64 5.29 9.71
CA VAL A 78 9.25 4.99 9.31
C VAL A 78 8.64 3.91 10.20
N TYR A 79 9.43 2.91 10.60
CA TYR A 79 9.01 1.83 11.49
C TYR A 79 8.50 2.33 12.83
N ARG A 80 9.23 3.25 13.47
CA ARG A 80 8.89 3.77 14.81
C ARG A 80 7.49 4.41 14.88
N PRO A 81 7.09 5.38 14.03
CA PRO A 81 5.74 5.91 14.05
C PRO A 81 4.68 4.87 13.67
N LEU A 82 4.97 3.92 12.77
CA LEU A 82 4.06 2.81 12.47
C LEU A 82 3.80 1.92 13.70
N LYS A 83 4.83 1.63 14.50
CA LYS A 83 4.72 0.89 15.78
C LYS A 83 3.83 1.64 16.77
N SER A 84 3.90 2.97 16.81
CA SER A 84 3.06 3.82 17.66
C SER A 84 1.67 4.12 17.07
N LEU A 85 1.29 3.48 15.96
CA LEU A 85 0.04 3.74 15.22
C LEU A 85 -0.12 5.20 14.74
N ASP A 86 0.98 5.94 14.61
CA ASP A 86 1.00 7.28 14.03
C ASP A 86 1.25 7.19 12.52
N CYS A 87 0.22 6.73 11.80
CA CYS A 87 0.29 6.52 10.35
C CYS A 87 0.49 7.83 9.57
N THR A 88 0.18 8.99 10.16
CA THR A 88 0.39 10.31 9.55
C THR A 88 1.87 10.67 9.59
N THR A 89 2.51 10.58 10.75
CA THR A 89 3.96 10.79 10.87
C THR A 89 4.74 9.75 10.07
N ALA A 90 4.30 8.50 10.04
CA ALA A 90 4.91 7.47 9.20
C ALA A 90 4.91 7.84 7.71
N GLN A 91 3.77 8.29 7.17
CA GLN A 91 3.69 8.75 5.78
C GLN A 91 4.62 9.95 5.53
N ALA A 92 4.59 10.96 6.39
CA ALA A 92 5.41 12.16 6.21
C ALA A 92 6.91 11.82 6.22
N THR A 93 7.34 10.91 7.09
CA THR A 93 8.72 10.42 7.12
C THR A 93 9.07 9.65 5.86
N LEU A 94 8.19 8.76 5.40
CA LEU A 94 8.39 8.02 4.14
C LEU A 94 8.50 8.98 2.95
N ASP A 95 7.63 9.98 2.85
CA ASP A 95 7.67 10.99 1.79
C ASP A 95 8.98 11.78 1.76
N ALA A 96 9.52 12.09 2.95
CA ALA A 96 10.77 12.82 3.08
C ALA A 96 12.02 11.97 2.79
N GLN A 97 11.95 10.65 3.03
CA GLN A 97 13.15 9.80 3.11
C GLN A 97 13.17 8.63 2.13
N TRP A 98 12.14 8.40 1.32
CA TRP A 98 12.05 7.24 0.43
C TRP A 98 13.30 7.09 -0.47
N ARG A 99 13.88 8.21 -0.92
CA ARG A 99 15.09 8.22 -1.75
C ARG A 99 16.31 7.65 -1.05
N SER A 100 16.34 7.68 0.27
CA SER A 100 17.45 7.18 1.07
C SER A 100 17.26 5.73 1.52
N MET A 101 16.06 5.16 1.36
CA MET A 101 15.80 3.77 1.72
C MET A 101 16.71 2.80 0.97
N THR A 102 16.93 1.63 1.55
CA THR A 102 17.85 0.60 1.08
C THR A 102 17.46 0.05 -0.29
N SER A 103 16.15 -0.06 -0.55
CA SER A 103 15.61 -0.64 -1.78
C SER A 103 14.31 0.03 -2.23
N PRO A 104 14.00 0.01 -3.55
CA PRO A 104 12.68 0.44 -4.04
C PRO A 104 11.54 -0.43 -3.47
N ARG A 105 11.82 -1.71 -3.22
CA ARG A 105 10.93 -2.62 -2.49
C ARG A 105 10.55 -2.07 -1.12
N ASN A 106 11.51 -1.55 -0.35
CA ASN A 106 11.23 -1.00 0.98
C ASN A 106 10.28 0.17 0.93
N VAL A 107 10.45 1.07 -0.04
CA VAL A 107 9.52 2.19 -0.21
C VAL A 107 8.08 1.68 -0.36
N LEU A 108 7.86 0.67 -1.19
CA LEU A 108 6.54 0.07 -1.38
C LEU A 108 6.06 -0.73 -0.17
N LEU A 109 6.93 -1.51 0.48
CA LEU A 109 6.58 -2.27 1.68
C LEU A 109 6.10 -1.33 2.81
N TYR A 110 6.84 -0.26 3.07
CA TYR A 110 6.48 0.73 4.09
C TYR A 110 5.26 1.56 3.68
N GLN A 111 5.06 1.86 2.38
CA GLN A 111 3.82 2.48 1.91
C GLN A 111 2.61 1.56 2.13
N ALA A 112 2.74 0.25 1.87
CA ALA A 112 1.68 -0.72 2.17
C ALA A 112 1.36 -0.76 3.66
N ALA A 113 2.39 -0.78 4.52
CA ALA A 113 2.25 -0.69 5.96
C ALA A 113 1.48 0.56 6.42
N VAL A 114 1.76 1.73 5.83
CA VAL A 114 1.02 2.97 6.11
C VAL A 114 -0.47 2.85 5.76
N HIS A 115 -0.80 2.29 4.59
CA HIS A 115 -2.19 2.06 4.21
C HIS A 115 -2.90 1.13 5.20
N LEU A 116 -2.27 0.03 5.58
CA LEU A 116 -2.83 -0.92 6.55
C LEU A 116 -2.98 -0.33 7.95
N CYS A 117 -2.03 0.49 8.38
CA CYS A 117 -2.11 1.27 9.61
C CYS A 117 -3.37 2.17 9.65
N ARG A 118 -3.77 2.72 8.49
CA ARG A 118 -4.99 3.54 8.33
C ARG A 118 -6.28 2.74 8.15
N GLY A 119 -6.20 1.40 8.08
CA GLY A 119 -7.33 0.54 7.76
C GLY A 119 -7.69 0.49 6.26
N GLU A 120 -6.81 0.98 5.38
CA GLU A 120 -7.00 1.01 3.93
C GLU A 120 -6.52 -0.29 3.28
N GLU A 121 -7.18 -1.43 3.57
CA GLU A 121 -6.70 -2.76 3.18
C GLU A 121 -6.49 -2.93 1.66
N SER A 122 -7.43 -2.44 0.84
CA SER A 122 -7.35 -2.55 -0.62
C SER A 122 -6.15 -1.80 -1.20
N ALA A 123 -5.87 -0.61 -0.68
CA ALA A 123 -4.69 0.18 -1.07
C ALA A 123 -3.40 -0.50 -0.60
N GLY A 124 -3.37 -0.98 0.65
CA GLY A 124 -2.23 -1.72 1.19
C GLY A 124 -1.90 -2.97 0.36
N ARG A 125 -2.91 -3.75 -0.02
CA ARG A 125 -2.74 -4.94 -0.88
C ARG A 125 -2.16 -4.58 -2.25
N ALA A 126 -2.72 -3.59 -2.93
CA ALA A 126 -2.25 -3.19 -4.25
C ALA A 126 -0.77 -2.74 -4.23
N VAL A 127 -0.37 -2.00 -3.19
CA VAL A 127 1.02 -1.57 -3.03
C VAL A 127 1.94 -2.76 -2.69
N PHE A 128 1.50 -3.68 -1.82
CA PHE A 128 2.26 -4.87 -1.46
C PHE A 128 2.47 -5.82 -2.66
N ASP A 129 1.46 -5.98 -3.51
CA ASP A 129 1.56 -6.75 -4.74
C ASP A 129 2.58 -6.13 -5.71
N ARG A 130 2.66 -4.80 -5.79
CA ARG A 130 3.71 -4.11 -6.56
C ARG A 130 5.10 -4.35 -5.96
N ALA A 131 5.23 -4.28 -4.62
CA ALA A 131 6.50 -4.55 -3.94
C ALA A 131 7.04 -5.95 -4.27
N SER A 132 6.15 -6.95 -4.38
CA SER A 132 6.51 -8.33 -4.68
C SER A 132 7.30 -8.53 -5.98
N ARG A 133 7.14 -7.61 -6.95
CA ARG A 133 7.83 -7.66 -8.24
C ARG A 133 9.34 -7.45 -8.13
N TYR A 134 9.80 -6.84 -7.04
CA TYR A 134 11.21 -6.64 -6.75
C TYR A 134 11.83 -7.82 -5.97
N GLY A 135 11.01 -8.73 -5.43
CA GLY A 135 11.44 -9.83 -4.58
C GLY A 135 11.44 -9.50 -3.08
N TRP A 136 11.44 -10.56 -2.26
CA TRP A 136 11.28 -10.47 -0.79
C TRP A 136 12.55 -10.70 0.01
N ALA A 137 13.72 -10.71 -0.66
CA ALA A 137 14.99 -10.88 0.02
C ALA A 137 15.25 -9.74 1.03
N VAL A 138 15.53 -10.08 2.29
CA VAL A 138 15.92 -9.15 3.36
C VAL A 138 17.34 -9.46 3.82
N ASN A 139 18.10 -8.41 4.13
CA ASN A 139 19.46 -8.57 4.63
C ASN A 139 19.42 -8.95 6.11
N HIS A 140 19.59 -10.23 6.46
CA HIS A 140 19.87 -10.63 7.85
C HIS A 140 21.38 -10.47 8.13
N GLY A 141 21.83 -9.22 8.18
CA GLY A 141 23.18 -8.81 8.58
C GLY A 141 23.20 -8.14 9.95
N GLY A 142 24.38 -8.00 10.55
CA GLY A 142 24.57 -7.35 11.86
C GLY A 142 24.35 -5.83 11.87
N ASP A 143 23.78 -5.26 10.81
CA ASP A 143 23.50 -3.85 10.66
C ASP A 143 22.08 -3.46 11.16
N GLY A 144 21.13 -4.38 11.23
CA GLY A 144 19.86 -4.21 11.96
C GLY A 144 18.64 -3.78 11.12
N SER A 145 18.83 -3.31 9.87
CA SER A 145 17.70 -3.00 8.96
C SER A 145 16.86 -4.23 8.59
N GLY A 146 17.48 -5.41 8.50
CA GLY A 146 16.77 -6.63 8.15
C GLY A 146 15.67 -7.02 9.13
N GLU A 147 15.84 -6.70 10.41
CA GLU A 147 14.87 -7.04 11.46
C GLU A 147 13.59 -6.23 11.30
N VAL A 148 13.68 -4.91 11.12
CA VAL A 148 12.51 -4.04 10.91
C VAL A 148 11.82 -4.32 9.57
N ASP A 149 12.58 -4.60 8.53
CA ASP A 149 12.05 -4.99 7.22
C ASP A 149 11.25 -6.28 7.33
N CYS A 150 11.83 -7.29 7.99
CA CYS A 150 11.19 -8.58 8.22
C CYS A 150 9.92 -8.45 9.07
N ALA A 151 9.98 -7.73 10.19
CA ALA A 151 8.84 -7.46 11.05
C ALA A 151 7.71 -6.74 10.29
N THR A 152 8.05 -5.75 9.46
CA THR A 152 7.08 -5.03 8.62
C THR A 152 6.44 -5.95 7.60
N TYR A 153 7.22 -6.77 6.91
CA TYR A 153 6.72 -7.77 5.96
C TYR A 153 5.76 -8.78 6.61
N GLN A 154 6.13 -9.32 7.77
CA GLN A 154 5.30 -10.24 8.54
C GLN A 154 3.97 -9.62 8.97
N ALA A 155 4.00 -8.37 9.45
CA ALA A 155 2.81 -7.63 9.85
C ALA A 155 1.88 -7.34 8.67
N VAL A 156 2.43 -6.89 7.53
CA VAL A 156 1.65 -6.65 6.31
C VAL A 156 0.98 -7.95 5.84
N ARG A 157 1.71 -9.06 5.76
CA ARG A 157 1.15 -10.36 5.38
C ARG A 157 0.11 -10.88 6.37
N SER A 158 0.34 -10.69 7.67
CA SER A 158 -0.61 -11.05 8.72
C SER A 158 -1.98 -10.40 8.51
N VAL A 159 -2.00 -9.10 8.24
CA VAL A 159 -3.25 -8.38 7.96
C VAL A 159 -3.87 -8.83 6.63
N LEU A 160 -3.08 -8.97 5.56
CA LEU A 160 -3.61 -9.31 4.24
C LEU A 160 -4.08 -10.77 4.11
N GLU A 161 -3.43 -11.70 4.81
CA GLU A 161 -3.75 -13.13 4.73
C GLU A 161 -4.54 -13.63 5.94
N GLN A 162 -4.77 -12.79 6.95
CA GLN A 162 -5.46 -13.12 8.19
C GLN A 162 -4.85 -14.36 8.88
N ARG A 163 -3.53 -14.33 9.05
CA ARG A 163 -2.73 -15.40 9.66
C ARG A 163 -1.71 -14.82 10.63
N ASP A 164 -1.23 -15.66 11.54
CA ASP A 164 -0.21 -15.27 12.51
C ASP A 164 1.06 -14.70 11.82
N PRO A 165 1.56 -13.52 12.23
CA PRO A 165 2.73 -12.89 11.61
C PRO A 165 3.98 -13.76 11.69
N ARG A 166 4.15 -14.54 12.78
CA ARG A 166 5.30 -15.44 12.97
C ARG A 166 5.26 -16.65 12.02
N SER A 167 4.14 -16.89 11.35
CA SER A 167 4.02 -17.96 10.34
C SER A 167 4.64 -17.57 8.99
N PHE A 168 5.04 -16.31 8.82
CA PHE A 168 5.68 -15.83 7.60
C PHE A 168 7.20 -15.76 7.77
N THR A 169 7.91 -16.61 7.04
CA THR A 169 9.37 -16.59 6.99
C THR A 169 9.85 -15.46 6.08
N CYS A 170 10.85 -14.71 6.56
CA CYS A 170 11.54 -13.71 5.77
C CYS A 170 12.61 -14.39 4.90
N VAL A 171 12.69 -14.01 3.63
CA VAL A 171 13.64 -14.62 2.70
C VAL A 171 15.00 -14.00 2.94
N GLU A 172 15.97 -14.77 3.39
CA GLU A 172 17.35 -14.29 3.51
C GLU A 172 17.93 -13.96 2.14
N GLY A 173 18.61 -12.81 2.03
CA GLY A 173 19.35 -12.44 0.84
C GLY A 173 19.64 -10.96 0.75
N ARG A 174 20.23 -10.55 -0.37
CA ARG A 174 20.47 -9.13 -0.64
C ARG A 174 19.15 -8.46 -1.06
N PRO A 175 18.74 -7.36 -0.39
CA PRO A 175 17.61 -6.58 -0.85
C PRO A 175 17.79 -6.13 -2.30
N PRO A 176 16.71 -6.01 -3.08
CA PRO A 176 16.81 -5.54 -4.45
C PRO A 176 17.41 -4.14 -4.47
N GLU A 177 18.45 -3.95 -5.27
CA GLU A 177 19.13 -2.66 -5.34
C GLU A 177 18.27 -1.64 -6.10
N TRP A 178 18.52 -0.37 -5.81
CA TRP A 178 18.10 0.71 -6.70
C TRP A 178 18.78 0.52 -8.06
N PRO A 179 18.10 0.83 -9.18
CA PRO A 179 18.77 0.96 -10.46
C PRO A 179 19.96 1.93 -10.35
N ASP A 180 21.02 1.67 -11.11
CA ASP A 180 22.30 2.42 -11.04
C ASP A 180 22.19 3.92 -11.40
N ASP A 181 21.00 4.40 -11.77
CA ASP A 181 20.77 5.78 -12.17
C ASP A 181 20.74 6.75 -10.98
N VAL A 182 21.40 7.90 -11.17
CA VAL A 182 21.41 9.03 -10.22
C VAL A 182 20.01 9.63 -9.97
N ASP A 183 19.06 9.34 -10.86
CA ASP A 183 17.66 9.77 -10.78
C ASP A 183 16.77 8.61 -10.35
N ARG A 184 16.83 8.27 -9.06
CA ARG A 184 15.89 7.34 -8.41
C ARG A 184 14.46 7.83 -8.67
N ASP A 185 13.67 7.02 -9.37
CA ASP A 185 12.24 7.23 -9.52
C ASP A 185 11.50 6.81 -8.27
N ASP A 186 10.41 7.51 -7.95
CA ASP A 186 9.54 7.11 -6.85
C ASP A 186 8.75 5.87 -7.26
N PRO A 187 9.06 4.68 -6.69
CA PRO A 187 8.42 3.44 -7.10
C PRO A 187 6.93 3.40 -6.76
N ARG A 188 6.42 4.35 -5.96
CA ARG A 188 5.00 4.46 -5.60
C ARG A 188 4.18 5.02 -6.74
N THR A 189 4.81 5.80 -7.62
CA THR A 189 4.18 6.34 -8.82
C THR A 189 4.30 5.32 -9.93
N ASP A 190 3.21 5.03 -10.64
CA ASP A 190 3.21 4.15 -11.82
C ASP A 190 3.84 4.86 -13.04
N THR A 191 4.89 5.65 -12.83
CA THR A 191 5.61 6.29 -13.92
C THR A 191 6.43 5.22 -14.62
N ASP A 192 5.79 4.50 -15.54
CA ASP A 192 6.49 3.75 -16.56
C ASP A 192 7.42 4.73 -17.28
N ARG A 193 8.71 4.76 -16.92
CA ARG A 193 9.76 5.31 -17.79
C ARG A 193 9.96 4.36 -18.98
N THR A 194 8.89 4.10 -19.73
CA THR A 194 9.01 3.66 -21.11
C THR A 194 8.78 4.87 -22.01
N THR A 195 9.82 5.18 -22.78
CA THR A 195 9.81 5.95 -24.03
C THR A 195 9.74 7.49 -23.98
N THR A 196 10.89 8.11 -23.72
CA THR A 196 11.42 9.07 -24.72
C THR A 196 12.13 8.25 -25.81
N SER A 197 11.37 7.47 -26.57
CA SER A 197 11.79 7.16 -27.93
C SER A 197 11.40 8.38 -28.73
N THR A 198 12.39 9.15 -29.15
CA THR A 198 12.26 10.16 -30.20
C THR A 198 11.56 9.51 -31.39
N THR A 199 10.24 9.67 -31.47
CA THR A 199 9.48 9.29 -32.65
C THR A 199 9.82 10.35 -33.68
N THR A 200 10.92 10.15 -34.40
CA THR A 200 11.18 10.88 -35.64
C THR A 200 10.00 10.59 -36.55
N THR A 201 9.07 11.53 -36.65
CA THR A 201 7.96 11.48 -37.57
C THR A 201 8.52 11.55 -38.98
N THR A 202 8.87 10.39 -39.56
CA THR A 202 9.06 10.29 -41.01
C THR A 202 7.66 10.26 -41.60
N SER A 203 7.21 11.39 -42.13
CA SER A 203 5.96 11.50 -42.88
C SER A 203 6.06 10.62 -44.14
N THR A 204 5.53 9.40 -44.06
CA THR A 204 5.30 8.56 -45.24
C THR A 204 4.06 9.10 -45.95
N THR A 205 4.26 9.84 -47.03
CA THR A 205 3.21 10.30 -47.94
C THR A 205 2.61 9.08 -48.67
N THR A 206 1.48 8.58 -48.19
CA THR A 206 0.72 7.52 -48.87
C THR A 206 -0.01 8.10 -50.08
N THR A 207 0.47 7.82 -51.28
CA THR A 207 -0.23 8.13 -52.54
C THR A 207 -1.36 7.12 -52.76
N THR A 208 -2.60 7.51 -52.50
CA THR A 208 -3.80 6.71 -52.83
C THR A 208 -3.98 6.65 -54.34
N THR A 209 -3.73 5.49 -54.94
CA THR A 209 -4.04 5.22 -56.36
C THR A 209 -5.43 4.59 -56.45
N THR A 210 -6.41 5.36 -56.92
CA THR A 210 -7.77 4.89 -57.20
C THR A 210 -7.76 3.99 -58.44
N ARG A 211 -8.01 2.69 -58.27
CA ARG A 211 -8.17 1.73 -59.37
C ARG A 211 -9.64 1.66 -59.77
N THR A 212 -9.98 2.20 -60.94
CA THR A 212 -11.30 2.11 -61.56
C THR A 212 -11.50 0.72 -62.18
N THR A 213 -12.46 -0.05 -61.67
CA THR A 213 -12.84 -1.37 -62.22
C THR A 213 -13.92 -1.17 -63.29
N THR A 214 -13.56 -1.38 -64.55
CA THR A 214 -14.51 -1.33 -65.68
C THR A 214 -15.06 -2.74 -65.93
N THR A 215 -16.35 -2.90 -65.71
CA THR A 215 -17.12 -4.13 -65.98
C THR A 215 -17.21 -4.38 -67.49
N GLY A 216 -16.55 -5.44 -67.97
CA GLY A 216 -16.68 -5.94 -69.34
C GLY A 216 -17.78 -7.00 -69.43
N THR A 217 -18.82 -6.72 -70.21
CA THR A 217 -19.90 -7.65 -70.57
C THR A 217 -19.41 -8.57 -71.70
N THR A 218 -19.44 -9.89 -71.49
CA THR A 218 -19.15 -10.90 -72.52
C THR A 218 -20.46 -11.44 -73.09
N THR A 219 -20.69 -11.23 -74.39
CA THR A 219 -21.82 -11.79 -75.15
C THR A 219 -21.39 -13.06 -75.87
N THR A 220 -22.06 -14.17 -75.61
CA THR A 220 -21.87 -15.47 -76.27
C THR A 220 -22.72 -15.55 -77.54
N THR A 221 -22.12 -15.83 -78.70
CA THR A 221 -22.84 -16.10 -79.95
C THR A 221 -22.53 -17.51 -80.43
N THR A 222 -23.56 -18.35 -80.48
CA THR A 222 -23.54 -19.73 -80.97
C THR A 222 -23.95 -19.73 -82.45
N THR A 223 -23.21 -20.42 -83.32
CA THR A 223 -23.61 -20.66 -84.71
C THR A 223 -23.58 -22.17 -84.96
N SER A 224 -24.66 -22.69 -85.55
CA SER A 224 -24.81 -24.05 -86.08
C SER A 224 -24.57 -24.07 -87.58
#